data_AF-A0A0D2L9V0-F1
#
_entry.id   AF-A0A0D2L9V0-F1
#
_cell.length_a   1.000
_cell.length_b   1.000
_cell.length_c   1.000
_cell.angle_alpha   90.00
_cell.angle_beta   90.00
_cell.angle_gamma   90.00
#
_symmetry.space_group_name_H-M   'P 1'
#
loop_
_entity.id
_entity.type
_entity.pdbx_description
1 polymer ?
#
loop_
_entity_poly.entity_id
_entity_poly.type
_entity_poly.pdbx_seq_one_letter_code
_entity_poly.pdbx_strand_id
1 'polypeptide(L)'
;MTIPISVYEVAMHTEYYTRPRLQRHVIRILWMVPIYSIDAWLALRFKDARLYLDPVRECYEAYVIYNFYAYLMNFLEDELGCVDEYLAHKAPIPHLWPLSK
;
A
#
# COMPACT_ATOMS: atom_id res chain seq x y z
N MET A 1 -20.10 -10.62 1.00
CA MET A 1 -20.97 -9.52 0.51
C MET A 1 -20.74 -8.20 1.24
N THR A 2 -20.30 -8.20 2.50
CA THR A 2 -19.99 -7.00 3.29
C THR A 2 -18.66 -6.33 2.96
N ILE A 3 -17.63 -7.11 2.61
CA ILE A 3 -16.28 -6.60 2.29
C ILE A 3 -16.26 -5.60 1.11
N PRO A 4 -16.90 -5.84 -0.05
CA PRO A 4 -16.88 -4.88 -1.14
C PRO A 4 -17.67 -3.61 -0.80
N ILE A 5 -18.70 -3.69 0.05
CA ILE A 5 -19.53 -2.54 0.45
C ILE A 5 -18.76 -1.63 1.41
N SER A 6 -18.04 -2.20 2.39
CA SER A 6 -17.18 -1.42 3.29
C SER A 6 -15.97 -0.82 2.57
N VAL A 7 -15.39 -1.53 1.60
CA VAL A 7 -14.29 -1.01 0.77
C VAL A 7 -14.79 0.11 -0.15
N TYR A 8 -16.02 -0.01 -0.66
CA TYR A 8 -16.65 1.01 -1.48
C TYR A 8 -17.04 2.27 -0.68
N GLU A 9 -17.49 2.13 0.57
CA GLU A 9 -17.76 3.29 1.44
C GLU A 9 -16.48 4.03 1.87
N VAL A 10 -15.40 3.30 2.17
CA VAL A 10 -14.08 3.90 2.44
C VAL A 10 -13.52 4.56 1.16
N ALA A 11 -13.74 3.94 0.00
CA ALA A 11 -13.39 4.53 -1.29
C ALA A 11 -14.21 5.79 -1.59
N MET A 12 -15.51 5.82 -1.27
CA MET A 12 -16.38 6.99 -1.46
C MET A 12 -16.04 8.15 -0.52
N HIS A 13 -15.63 7.88 0.73
CA HIS A 13 -15.08 8.92 1.61
C HIS A 13 -13.71 9.44 1.13
N THR A 14 -12.95 8.61 0.42
CA THR A 14 -11.69 9.00 -0.24
C THR A 14 -11.94 9.72 -1.58
N GLU A 15 -13.12 9.55 -2.17
CA GLU A 15 -13.57 10.11 -3.46
C GLU A 15 -14.19 11.50 -3.38
N TYR A 16 -14.25 12.16 -2.21
CA TYR A 16 -14.28 13.64 -2.19
C TYR A 16 -12.89 14.21 -2.58
N TYR A 17 -12.44 13.82 -3.77
CA TYR A 17 -11.73 14.54 -4.83
C TYR A 17 -10.93 15.79 -4.44
N THR A 18 -9.95 15.65 -3.55
CA THR A 18 -9.06 16.79 -3.24
C THR A 18 -7.66 16.62 -3.85
N ARG A 19 -7.16 15.40 -4.14
CA ARG A 19 -5.72 15.18 -4.46
C ARG A 19 -5.39 14.06 -5.49
N PRO A 20 -5.18 14.41 -6.78
CA PRO A 20 -4.89 13.44 -7.86
C PRO A 20 -3.51 12.76 -7.78
N ARG A 21 -2.62 13.19 -6.87
CA ARG A 21 -1.31 12.52 -6.63
C ARG A 21 -1.45 11.27 -5.76
N LEU A 22 -2.34 11.30 -4.77
CA LEU A 22 -2.59 10.19 -3.85
C LEU A 22 -3.35 9.05 -4.52
N GLN A 23 -4.37 9.39 -5.31
CA GLN A 23 -5.25 8.42 -5.98
C GLN A 23 -4.52 7.50 -6.96
N ARG A 24 -3.44 7.97 -7.59
CA ARG A 24 -2.60 7.15 -8.48
C ARG A 24 -1.89 5.99 -7.75
N HIS A 25 -1.52 6.18 -6.49
CA HIS A 25 -0.92 5.11 -5.68
C HIS A 25 -1.97 4.05 -5.32
N VAL A 26 -3.17 4.48 -4.93
CA VAL A 26 -4.30 3.59 -4.61
C VAL A 26 -4.71 2.74 -5.80
N ILE A 27 -4.81 3.34 -6.99
CA ILE A 27 -5.12 2.60 -8.23
C ILE A 27 -4.11 1.47 -8.43
N ARG A 28 -2.81 1.74 -8.31
CA ARG A 28 -1.75 0.72 -8.44
C ARG A 28 -1.88 -0.43 -7.43
N ILE A 29 -2.33 -0.14 -6.20
CA ILE A 29 -2.61 -1.17 -5.19
C ILE A 29 -3.82 -2.02 -5.62
N LEU A 30 -4.89 -1.39 -6.12
CA LEU A 30 -6.10 -2.10 -6.56
C LEU A 30 -5.85 -3.03 -7.76
N TRP A 31 -4.89 -2.67 -8.62
CA TRP A 31 -4.40 -3.52 -9.71
C TRP A 31 -3.80 -4.86 -9.25
N MET A 32 -3.54 -5.05 -7.96
CA MET A 32 -3.15 -6.35 -7.38
C MET A 32 -4.21 -7.43 -7.62
N VAL A 33 -5.49 -7.12 -7.40
CA VAL A 33 -6.59 -8.11 -7.50
C VAL A 33 -6.67 -8.77 -8.89
N PRO A 34 -6.66 -8.03 -10.02
CA PRO A 34 -6.67 -8.64 -11.34
C PRO A 34 -5.38 -9.41 -11.67
N ILE A 35 -4.20 -8.94 -11.23
CA ILE A 35 -2.92 -9.64 -11.48
C ILE A 35 -2.92 -11.02 -10.82
N TYR A 36 -3.38 -11.12 -9.56
CA TYR A 36 -3.43 -12.41 -8.86
C TYR A 36 -4.48 -13.35 -9.45
N SER A 37 -5.57 -12.79 -9.97
CA SER A 37 -6.61 -13.58 -10.66
C SER A 37 -6.08 -14.19 -11.96
N ILE A 38 -5.28 -13.45 -12.73
CA ILE A 38 -4.62 -13.94 -13.95
C ILE A 38 -3.58 -15.00 -13.62
N ASP A 39 -2.77 -14.78 -12.58
CA ASP A 39 -1.78 -15.75 -12.13
C ASP A 39 -2.42 -17.08 -11.71
N ALA A 40 -3.52 -17.03 -10.95
CA ALA A 40 -4.26 -18.23 -10.56
C ALA A 40 -4.79 -19.01 -11.79
N TRP A 41 -5.28 -18.30 -12.81
CA TRP A 41 -5.71 -18.91 -14.07
C TRP A 41 -4.55 -19.53 -14.86
N LEU A 42 -3.40 -18.85 -14.92
CA LEU A 42 -2.19 -19.36 -15.58
C LEU A 42 -1.62 -20.58 -14.86
N ALA A 43 -1.62 -20.59 -13.52
CA ALA A 43 -1.19 -21.72 -12.71
C ALA A 43 -2.04 -22.99 -12.94
N LEU A 44 -3.32 -22.82 -13.27
CA LEU A 44 -4.22 -23.91 -13.68
C LEU A 44 -3.91 -24.45 -15.08
N ARG A 45 -3.44 -23.59 -16.00
CA ARG A 45 -3.25 -23.95 -17.42
C ARG A 45 -1.83 -24.40 -17.75
N PHE A 46 -0.81 -23.88 -17.08
CA PHE A 46 0.61 -24.10 -17.38
C PHE A 46 1.44 -24.19 -16.08
N LYS A 47 1.90 -25.40 -15.73
CA LYS A 47 2.74 -25.62 -14.54
C LYS A 47 4.13 -24.97 -14.65
N ASP A 48 4.68 -24.86 -15.87
CA ASP A 48 6.02 -24.31 -16.10
C ASP A 48 6.06 -22.77 -15.99
N ALA A 49 4.92 -22.10 -16.20
CA ALA A 49 4.82 -20.64 -16.08
C ALA A 49 5.00 -20.16 -14.63
N ARG A 50 4.70 -21.02 -13.65
CA ARG A 50 4.80 -20.73 -12.22
C ARG A 50 6.21 -20.30 -11.79
N LEU A 51 7.24 -20.93 -12.35
CA LEU A 51 8.64 -20.64 -12.01
C LEU A 51 9.04 -19.18 -12.31
N TYR A 52 8.44 -18.58 -13.35
CA TYR A 52 8.71 -17.20 -13.74
C TYR A 52 7.75 -16.20 -13.10
N LEU A 53 6.51 -16.62 -12.82
CA LEU A 53 5.49 -15.75 -12.23
C LEU A 53 5.68 -15.51 -10.73
N ASP A 54 6.18 -16.52 -10.00
CA ASP A 54 6.44 -16.41 -8.56
C ASP A 54 7.40 -15.23 -8.22
N PRO A 55 8.60 -15.08 -8.82
CA PRO A 55 9.48 -13.95 -8.51
C PRO A 55 8.92 -12.58 -8.98
N VAL A 56 8.12 -12.55 -10.05
CA VAL A 56 7.45 -11.33 -10.51
C VAL A 56 6.38 -10.88 -9.51
N ARG A 57 5.63 -11.82 -8.93
CA ARG A 57 4.67 -11.57 -7.86
C ARG A 57 5.38 -10.97 -6.64
N GLU A 58 6.46 -11.58 -6.17
CA GLU A 58 7.24 -11.09 -5.02
C GLU A 58 7.75 -9.65 -5.25
N CYS A 59 8.24 -9.35 -6.46
CA CYS A 59 8.66 -7.99 -6.82
C CYS A 59 7.50 -6.99 -6.86
N TYR A 60 6.33 -7.42 -7.35
CA TYR A 60 5.13 -6.59 -7.40
C TYR A 60 4.59 -6.31 -5.99
N GLU A 61 4.64 -7.29 -5.08
CA GLU A 61 4.28 -7.08 -3.67
C GLU A 61 5.16 -6.01 -3.03
N ALA A 62 6.48 -6.06 -3.24
CA ALA A 62 7.39 -5.04 -2.74
C ALA A 62 7.09 -3.65 -3.33
N TYR A 63 6.76 -3.58 -4.63
CA TYR A 63 6.35 -2.33 -5.28
C TYR A 63 5.04 -1.78 -4.70
N VAL A 64 4.05 -2.63 -4.44
CA VAL A 64 2.77 -2.25 -3.82
C VAL A 64 2.99 -1.68 -2.43
N ILE A 65 3.83 -2.31 -1.61
CA ILE A 65 4.19 -1.82 -0.27
C ILE A 65 4.87 -0.44 -0.35
N TYR A 66 5.77 -0.24 -1.31
CA TYR A 66 6.38 1.08 -1.54
C TYR A 66 5.33 2.15 -1.90
N ASN A 67 4.39 1.84 -2.79
CA ASN A 67 3.32 2.79 -3.16
C ASN A 67 2.39 3.07 -1.98
N PHE A 68 2.14 2.07 -1.12
CA PHE A 68 1.38 2.25 0.11
C PHE A 68 2.11 3.13 1.13
N TYR A 69 3.43 2.92 1.32
CA TYR A 69 4.25 3.79 2.15
C TYR A 69 4.27 5.23 1.64
N ALA A 70 4.48 5.44 0.35
CA ALA A 70 4.45 6.76 -0.27
C ALA A 70 3.08 7.44 -0.10
N TYR A 71 1.99 6.67 -0.20
CA TYR A 71 0.64 7.14 0.09
C TYR A 71 0.50 7.61 1.55
N LEU A 72 0.92 6.80 2.53
CA LEU A 72 0.86 7.16 3.95
C LEU A 72 1.72 8.40 4.27
N MET A 73 2.91 8.51 3.68
CA MET A 73 3.78 9.66 3.88
C MET A 73 3.13 10.96 3.36
N ASN A 74 2.59 10.93 2.13
CA ASN A 74 1.88 12.08 1.56
C ASN A 74 0.59 12.41 2.34
N PHE A 75 -0.05 11.41 2.95
CA PHE A 75 -1.22 11.61 3.82
C PHE A 75 -0.82 12.30 5.13
N LEU A 76 0.25 11.86 5.77
CA LEU A 76 0.81 12.47 6.99
C LEU A 76 1.32 13.90 6.74
N GLU A 77 1.98 14.15 5.61
CA GLU A 77 2.40 15.50 5.20
C GLU A 77 1.20 16.44 5.02
N ASP A 78 0.06 15.92 4.58
CA ASP A 78 -1.14 16.73 4.46
C ASP A 78 -1.73 17.13 5.82
N GLU A 79 -1.81 16.18 6.73
CA GLU A 79 -2.46 16.37 8.04
C GLU A 79 -1.57 17.13 9.02
N LEU A 80 -0.26 16.92 8.98
CA LEU A 80 0.72 17.54 9.89
C LEU A 80 1.55 18.67 9.26
N GLY A 81 1.42 18.91 7.95
CA GLY A 81 2.22 19.87 7.21
C GLY A 81 3.65 19.40 6.97
N CYS A 82 4.51 19.42 7.99
CA CYS A 82 5.89 18.96 7.91
C CYS A 82 6.11 17.81 8.89
N VAL A 83 6.09 16.57 8.37
CA VAL A 83 6.28 15.35 9.18
C VAL A 83 7.62 15.37 9.90
N ASP A 84 8.66 15.91 9.26
CA ASP A 84 10.00 16.03 9.84
C ASP A 84 10.00 16.93 11.09
N GLU A 85 9.26 18.04 11.04
CA GLU A 85 9.15 19.03 12.12
C GLU A 85 8.31 18.52 13.29
N TYR A 86 7.24 17.77 13.00
CA TYR A 86 6.44 17.06 14.01
C TYR A 86 7.24 15.95 14.70
N LEU A 87 7.98 15.14 13.93
CA LEU A 87 8.84 14.10 14.48
C LEU A 87 9.99 14.69 15.30
N ALA A 88 10.53 15.84 14.89
CA ALA A 88 11.57 16.57 15.63
C ALA A 88 11.07 17.12 16.98
N HIS A 89 9.79 17.50 17.08
CA HIS A 89 9.18 17.97 18.34
C HIS A 89 8.67 16.84 19.22
N LYS A 90 8.54 15.61 18.70
CA LYS A 90 8.04 14.48 19.48
C LYS A 90 9.10 14.00 20.47
N ALA A 91 8.75 13.99 21.76
CA ALA A 91 9.64 13.50 22.80
C ALA A 91 10.07 12.04 22.50
N PRO A 92 11.37 11.71 22.67
CA PRO A 92 11.89 10.38 22.37
C PRO A 92 11.17 9.32 23.21
N ILE A 93 10.67 8.30 22.53
CA ILE A 93 9.98 7.17 23.16
C ILE A 93 11.04 6.27 23.78
N PRO A 94 10.89 5.82 25.04
CA PRO A 94 11.83 4.89 25.65
C PRO A 94 11.90 3.60 24.83
N HIS A 95 13.08 3.26 24.33
CA HIS A 95 13.32 2.02 23.59
C HIS A 95 13.38 0.81 24.53
N LEU A 96 13.02 -0.36 24.00
CA LEU A 96 13.21 -1.62 24.72
C LEU A 96 14.72 -1.90 24.89
N TRP A 97 15.06 -2.55 26.01
CA TRP A 97 16.39 -3.12 26.25
C TRP A 97 16.79 -4.02 25.07
N PRO A 98 17.96 -3.87 24.40
CA PRO A 98 19.23 -3.24 24.79
C PRO A 98 19.55 -1.88 24.10
N LEU A 99 18.57 -1.23 23.46
CA LEU A 99 18.76 0.03 22.70
C LEU A 99 18.42 1.30 23.51
N SER A 100 18.25 1.17 24.83
CA SER A 100 17.97 2.26 25.79
C SER A 100 19.27 2.90 26.31
N LYS A 101 20.07 3.50 25.43
CA LYS A 101 21.16 4.40 25.81
C LYS A 101 21.01 5.75 25.14
#